data_AF-A0A7K0HRG7-F1
#
_entry.id   AF-A0A7K0HRG7-F1
#
_cell.length_a   1.000
_cell.length_b   1.000
_cell.length_c   1.000
_cell.angle_alpha   90.00
_cell.angle_beta   90.00
_cell.angle_gamma   90.00
#
_symmetry.space_group_name_H-M   'P 1'
#
loop_
_entity.id
_entity.type
_entity.pdbx_description
1 polymer ?
#
loop_
_entity_poly.entity_id
_entity_poly.type
_entity_poly.pdbx_seq_one_letter_code
_entity_poly.pdbx_strand_id
1 'polypeptide(L)' 'MHRTSHNSGERLCIEIRMTRKDTGFFDDIVTLKCNTASPVKVKIRGQVQLLNKREPA' A
#
# COMPACT_ATOMS: atom_id res chain seq x y z
N MET A 1 11.14 -3.00 8.62
CA MET A 1 11.64 -2.27 7.43
C MET A 1 12.28 -3.30 6.51
N HIS A 2 11.76 -3.50 5.31
CA HIS A 2 12.37 -4.38 4.31
C HIS A 2 13.31 -3.56 3.43
N ARG A 3 14.54 -4.04 3.18
CA ARG A 3 15.55 -3.37 2.35
C ARG A 3 15.97 -4.31 1.23
N THR A 4 15.99 -3.79 0.01
CA THR A 4 16.48 -4.49 -1.19
C THR A 4 17.43 -3.57 -1.97
N SER A 5 18.29 -4.16 -2.78
CA SER A 5 19.19 -3.46 -3.71
C SER A 5 18.91 -3.92 -5.13
N HIS A 6 18.93 -3.01 -6.09
CA HIS A 6 18.63 -3.26 -7.50
C HIS A 6 19.66 -2.55 -8.39
N ASN A 7 19.91 -3.09 -9.57
CA ASN A 7 20.79 -2.46 -10.54
C ASN A 7 20.05 -1.35 -11.30
N SER A 8 20.82 -0.43 -11.89
CA SER A 8 20.26 0.60 -12.76
C SER A 8 19.56 -0.04 -13.96
N GLY A 9 18.36 0.46 -14.30
CA GLY A 9 17.56 -0.06 -15.41
C GLY A 9 16.64 -1.23 -15.07
N GLU A 10 16.76 -1.82 -13.88
CA GLU A 10 15.83 -2.84 -13.41
C GLU A 10 14.49 -2.23 -12.96
N ARG A 11 13.40 -2.98 -13.17
CA ARG A 11 12.09 -2.65 -12.58
C ARG A 11 11.96 -3.29 -11.21
N LEU A 12 11.76 -2.46 -10.19
CA LEU A 12 11.40 -2.90 -8.84
C LEU A 12 9.87 -2.93 -8.69
N CYS A 13 9.32 -4.10 -8.38
CA CYS A 13 7.91 -4.26 -7.97
C CYS A 13 7.82 -4.36 -6.45
N ILE A 14 6.96 -3.56 -5.84
CA ILE A 14 6.72 -3.56 -4.39
C ILE A 14 5.27 -3.96 -4.14
N GLU A 15 5.06 -5.03 -3.39
CA GLU A 15 3.74 -5.44 -2.93
C GLU A 15 3.41 -4.78 -1.59
N ILE A 16 2.26 -4.11 -1.51
CA ILE A 16 1.76 -3.49 -0.27
C ILE A 16 0.49 -4.24 0.12
N ARG A 17 0.57 -5.04 1.18
CA ARG A 17 -0.59 -5.71 1.78
C ARG A 17 -1.15 -4.86 2.90
N MET A 18 -2.37 -4.37 2.72
CA MET A 18 -3.13 -3.68 3.77
C MET A 18 -4.22 -4.60 4.29
N THR A 19 -4.26 -4.77 5.60
CA THR A 19 -5.36 -5.48 6.28
C THR A 19 -6.25 -4.43 6.95
N ARG A 20 -7.55 -4.48 6.65
CA ARG A 20 -8.54 -3.60 7.29
C ARG A 20 -8.53 -3.82 8.80
N LYS A 21 -8.45 -2.74 9.58
CA LYS A 21 -8.70 -2.76 11.02
C LYS A 21 -10.15 -2.38 11.31
N ASP A 22 -10.61 -1.32 10.65
CA ASP A 22 -11.95 -0.75 10.79
C ASP A 22 -12.65 -0.56 9.43
N THR A 23 -13.94 -0.25 9.48
CA THR A 23 -14.72 0.24 8.34
C THR A 23 -14.54 1.73 8.15
N GLY A 24 -14.66 2.20 6.92
CA GLY A 24 -14.63 3.63 6.61
C GLY A 24 -13.59 3.97 5.55
N PHE A 25 -13.29 5.27 5.45
CA PHE A 25 -12.32 5.79 4.49
C PHE A 25 -10.91 5.71 5.04
N PHE A 26 -9.95 5.38 4.18
CA PHE A 26 -8.52 5.50 4.47
C PHE A 26 -7.86 6.43 3.45
N ASP A 27 -6.89 7.20 3.92
CA ASP A 27 -6.09 8.14 3.13
C ASP A 27 -4.65 8.15 3.65
N ASP A 28 -3.90 7.12 3.29
CA ASP A 28 -2.55 6.87 3.81
C ASP A 28 -1.47 7.21 2.77
N ILE A 29 -0.25 7.49 3.28
CA ILE A 29 0.94 7.73 2.45
C ILE A 29 2.01 6.72 2.81
N VAL A 30 2.43 5.93 1.82
CA VAL A 30 3.61 5.07 1.91
C VAL A 30 4.81 5.83 1.37
N THR A 31 5.86 5.94 2.18
CA THR A 31 7.11 6.62 1.79
C THR A 31 8.19 5.58 1.49
N LEU A 32 8.64 5.53 0.24
CA LEU A 32 9.77 4.72 -0.18
C LEU A 32 11.04 5.55 -0.04
N LYS A 33 11.93 5.11 0.86
CA LYS A 33 13.29 5.64 0.98
C LYS A 33 14.21 4.84 0.05
N CYS A 34 14.72 5.51 -0.96
CA CYS A 34 15.73 5.00 -1.89
C CYS A 34 16.86 6.02 -2.03
N ASN A 35 17.95 5.64 -2.69
CA ASN A 35 19.14 6.48 -2.88
C ASN A 35 18.93 7.54 -3.99
N THR A 36 17.81 8.27 -3.92
CA THR A 36 17.46 9.38 -4.80
C THR A 36 17.46 10.68 -4.01
N ALA A 37 17.56 11.83 -4.68
CA ALA A 37 17.57 13.14 -4.03
C ALA A 37 16.31 13.39 -3.18
N SER A 38 15.19 12.80 -3.58
CA SER A 38 13.90 12.93 -2.92
C SER A 38 13.27 11.56 -2.68
N PRO A 39 12.59 11.32 -1.56
CA PRO A 39 11.85 10.08 -1.34
C PRO A 39 10.65 10.00 -2.28
N VAL A 40 10.31 8.80 -2.72
CA VAL A 40 9.09 8.55 -3.49
C VAL A 40 7.93 8.39 -2.51
N LYS A 41 6.85 9.16 -2.71
CA LYS A 41 5.63 9.08 -1.90
C LYS A 41 4.50 8.51 -2.73
N VAL A 42 3.89 7.45 -2.24
CA VAL A 42 2.72 6.81 -2.85
C VAL A 42 1.53 7.03 -1.94
N LYS A 43 0.47 7.60 -2.50
CA LYS A 43 -0.78 7.84 -1.79
C LYS A 43 -1.74 6.70 -2.05
N ILE A 44 -2.30 6.12 -0.99
CA ILE A 44 -3.24 5.01 -1.08
C ILE A 44 -4.54 5.43 -0.39
N ARG A 45 -5.62 5.46 -1.17
CA ARG A 45 -6.94 5.88 -0.72
C ARG A 45 -7.97 4.82 -1.05
N GLY A 46 -8.98 4.70 -0.21
CA GLY A 46 -10.12 3.85 -0.49
C GLY A 46 -11.15 3.88 0.63
N GLN A 47 -12.19 3.08 0.46
CA GLN A 47 -13.24 2.89 1.45
C GLN A 47 -13.43 1.39 1.70
N VAL A 48 -13.44 1.00 2.96
CA VAL A 48 -13.72 -0.36 3.39
C VAL A 48 -15.14 -0.40 3.94
N GLN A 49 -15.96 -1.28 3.37
CA GLN A 49 -17.28 -1.61 3.89
C GLN A 49 -17.27 -3.03 4.48
N LEU A 50 -18.11 -3.27 5.48
CA LEU A 50 -18.38 -4.64 5.91
C LEU A 50 -19.01 -5.37 4.73
N LEU A 51 -18.41 -6.50 4.38
CA LEU A 51 -19.06 -7.42 3.47
C LEU A 51 -20.18 -8.06 4.30
N ASN A 52 -21.39 -7.51 4.20
CA ASN A 52 -22.58 -8.21 4.66
C ASN A 52 -22.67 -9.48 3.83
N LYS A 53 -22.18 -10.60 4.37
CA LYS A 53 -22.55 -11.92 3.87
C LYS A 53 -24.06 -11.99 4.07
N ARG A 54 -24.84 -11.76 3.00
CA ARG A 54 -26.26 -12.10 3.02
C ARG A 54 -26.30 -13.59 3.38
N GLU A 55 -26.96 -13.91 4.49
CA GLU A 55 -27.34 -15.29 4.76
C GLU A 55 -28.13 -15.78 3.54
N PRO A 56 -27.80 -16.93 2.94
CA PRO A 56 -28.67 -17.54 1.96
C PRO A 56 -30.01 -17.82 2.66
N ALA A 57 -31.08 -17.26 2.08
CA ALA A 57 -32.46 -17.51 2.50
C ALA A 57 -32.85 -18.98 2.33
#